data_AF-A0A8H3D437-F1
#
_entry.id   AF-A0A8H3D437-F1
#
_cell.length_a   1.000
_cell.length_b   1.000
_cell.length_c   1.000
_cell.angle_alpha   90.00
_cell.angle_beta   90.00
_cell.angle_gamma   90.00
#
_symmetry.space_group_name_H-M   'P 1'
#
loop_
_entity.id
_entity.type
_entity.pdbx_description
1 polymer ?
#
loop_
_entity_poly.entity_id
_entity_poly.type
_entity_poly.pdbx_seq_one_letter_code
_entity_poly.pdbx_strand_id
1 'polypeptide(L)'
;MSSCFRQYLNAAKSYYTADTADQSIMVLTLIRMWMAIDELAMKDCSMLRGFSPELPVNILDPLLLNATQHLEQAQHIQQHIRARHNGASGSNPSIFSDTATSSCFAVRFFRSSSRHQQIKRNIETHAQEQKRQKIQELANQNARYEQLGREIRGMSCNYYYSNGWRNHCRWCSLCSKTQERNNLNIRPYEWPLPRYQLDAEAAVFELERPESFSIWRDITYEILVDLGTASSRSRCEKYSILEEYDALSLWLSNPSSSPRITIASSTKSFMQSHYSGTISIPSTESQVCLDNALGFKLYDRNKETWASGSFPGVSFAKFGTLKLPANGLYQHLEYAMEKTTHTSNQVLADQYDCPRELSLHEHIAFGTLRSGARLQWMNIVRGLEEDLLTFTSDKVWLIHTQAAWQIGPLSDDGSREWHEDLGQLEFGQLVVSQCQRMLGRIKAN
;
A
#
# COMPACT_ATOMS: atom_id res chain seq x y z
N MET A 1 -5.17 -12.46 -15.54
CA MET A 1 -4.77 -12.82 -14.16
C MET A 1 -5.21 -11.81 -13.11
N SER A 2 -5.02 -10.50 -13.30
CA SER A 2 -5.54 -9.49 -12.34
C SER A 2 -7.04 -9.62 -12.08
N SER A 3 -7.84 -9.80 -13.15
CA SER A 3 -9.28 -10.05 -13.03
C SER A 3 -9.58 -11.32 -12.23
N CYS A 4 -8.87 -12.42 -12.49
CA CYS A 4 -9.04 -13.68 -11.76
C CYS A 4 -8.73 -13.54 -10.26
N PHE A 5 -7.65 -12.83 -9.90
CA PHE A 5 -7.31 -12.56 -8.50
C PHE A 5 -8.45 -11.84 -7.77
N ARG A 6 -8.98 -10.76 -8.36
CA ARG A 6 -10.06 -9.96 -7.77
C ARG A 6 -11.39 -10.71 -7.75
N GLN A 7 -11.71 -11.47 -8.80
CA GLN A 7 -12.90 -12.32 -8.84
C GLN A 7 -12.85 -13.40 -7.75
N TYR A 8 -11.72 -14.08 -7.61
CA TYR A 8 -11.53 -15.07 -6.55
C TYR A 8 -11.63 -14.41 -5.18
N LEU A 9 -10.95 -13.29 -4.95
CA LEU A 9 -11.01 -12.57 -3.68
C LEU A 9 -12.45 -12.17 -3.30
N ASN A 10 -13.21 -11.65 -4.26
CA ASN A 10 -14.58 -11.21 -4.01
C ASN A 10 -15.54 -12.38 -3.76
N ALA A 11 -15.41 -13.46 -4.53
CA ALA A 11 -16.21 -14.67 -4.31
C ALA A 11 -15.83 -15.33 -2.97
N ALA A 12 -14.54 -15.53 -2.73
CA ALA A 12 -14.04 -16.25 -1.57
C ALA A 12 -14.38 -15.54 -0.26
N LYS A 13 -14.34 -14.20 -0.21
CA LYS A 13 -14.72 -13.44 0.99
C LYS A 13 -16.07 -13.85 1.58
N SER A 14 -17.08 -14.18 0.77
CA SER A 14 -18.40 -14.60 1.27
C SER A 14 -18.49 -16.08 1.64
N TYR A 15 -17.67 -16.95 1.04
CA TYR A 15 -17.73 -18.40 1.27
C TYR A 15 -16.87 -18.85 2.46
N TYR A 16 -15.79 -18.13 2.77
CA TYR A 16 -14.78 -18.54 3.75
C TYR A 16 -14.97 -17.89 5.13
N THR A 17 -16.05 -17.12 5.39
CA THR A 17 -16.23 -16.39 6.65
C THR A 17 -16.39 -17.28 7.88
N ALA A 18 -16.85 -18.52 7.71
CA ALA A 18 -17.24 -19.39 8.82
C ALA A 18 -16.07 -20.17 9.46
N ASP A 19 -15.00 -20.46 8.71
CA ASP A 19 -13.90 -21.31 9.18
C ASP A 19 -12.51 -20.71 8.90
N THR A 20 -11.68 -20.65 9.92
CA THR A 20 -10.31 -20.11 9.85
C THR A 20 -9.38 -21.01 9.03
N ALA A 21 -9.55 -22.33 9.06
CA ALA A 21 -8.73 -23.22 8.24
C ALA A 21 -9.03 -23.04 6.75
N ASP A 22 -10.31 -22.94 6.39
CA ASP A 22 -10.72 -22.59 5.03
C ASP A 22 -10.19 -21.19 4.63
N GLN A 23 -10.21 -20.19 5.52
CA GLN A 23 -9.58 -18.87 5.24
C GLN A 23 -8.08 -18.97 4.96
N SER A 24 -7.37 -19.85 5.66
CA SER A 24 -5.96 -20.11 5.40
C SER A 24 -5.72 -20.65 4.00
N ILE A 25 -6.58 -21.55 3.52
CA ILE A 25 -6.51 -22.09 2.14
C ILE A 25 -6.84 -20.99 1.11
N MET A 26 -7.83 -20.14 1.39
CA MET A 26 -8.15 -18.99 0.53
C MET A 26 -6.94 -18.07 0.37
N VAL A 27 -6.28 -17.71 1.46
CA VAL A 27 -5.11 -16.83 1.43
C VAL A 27 -3.93 -17.50 0.73
N LEU A 28 -3.67 -18.78 1.01
CA LEU A 28 -2.65 -19.55 0.29
C LEU A 28 -2.87 -19.49 -1.23
N THR A 29 -4.12 -19.66 -1.66
CA THR A 29 -4.50 -19.60 -3.08
C THR A 29 -4.26 -18.21 -3.68
N LEU A 30 -4.61 -17.14 -2.96
CA LEU A 30 -4.35 -15.75 -3.39
C LEU A 30 -2.85 -15.50 -3.58
N ILE A 31 -2.00 -15.99 -2.65
CA ILE A 31 -0.55 -15.80 -2.77
C ILE A 31 0.04 -16.67 -3.88
N ARG A 32 -0.53 -17.85 -4.15
CA ARG A 32 -0.15 -18.65 -5.33
C ARG A 32 -0.44 -17.91 -6.64
N MET A 33 -1.57 -17.21 -6.73
CA MET A 33 -1.91 -16.36 -7.87
C MET A 33 -0.96 -15.16 -7.97
N TRP A 34 -0.66 -14.50 -6.85
CA TRP A 34 0.33 -13.42 -6.82
C TRP A 34 1.70 -13.89 -7.30
N MET A 35 2.16 -15.08 -6.90
CA MET A 35 3.44 -15.63 -7.37
C MET A 35 3.47 -15.75 -8.90
N ALA A 36 2.40 -16.25 -9.52
CA ALA A 36 2.32 -16.31 -10.98
C ALA A 36 2.32 -14.91 -11.64
N ILE A 37 1.69 -13.92 -11.00
CA ILE A 37 1.72 -12.52 -11.46
C ILE A 37 3.13 -11.94 -11.33
N ASP A 38 3.85 -12.22 -10.23
CA ASP A 38 5.23 -11.79 -10.01
C ASP A 38 6.18 -12.40 -11.05
N GLU A 39 6.05 -13.69 -11.36
CA GLU A 39 6.82 -14.36 -12.41
C GLU A 39 6.63 -13.71 -13.79
N LEU A 40 5.39 -13.38 -14.15
CA LEU A 40 5.08 -12.72 -15.41
C LEU A 40 5.55 -11.27 -15.43
N ALA A 41 5.35 -10.52 -14.35
CA ALA A 41 5.84 -9.15 -14.24
C ALA A 41 7.38 -9.10 -14.33
N MET A 42 8.09 -10.07 -13.77
CA MET A 42 9.55 -10.20 -13.94
C MET A 42 9.97 -10.62 -15.34
N LYS A 43 9.13 -11.34 -16.08
CA LYS A 43 9.41 -11.71 -17.47
C LYS A 43 9.28 -10.50 -18.39
N ASP A 44 8.18 -9.76 -18.25
CA ASP A 44 7.89 -8.58 -19.08
C ASP A 44 8.71 -7.36 -18.66
N CYS A 45 9.02 -7.25 -17.36
CA CYS A 45 9.81 -6.19 -16.78
C CYS A 45 10.97 -6.77 -15.96
N SER A 46 12.03 -7.20 -16.66
CA SER A 46 13.20 -7.87 -16.08
C SER A 46 13.90 -7.08 -14.98
N MET A 47 13.83 -5.75 -15.00
CA MET A 47 14.41 -4.88 -13.97
C MET A 47 13.80 -5.13 -12.58
N LEU A 48 12.55 -5.58 -12.51
CA LEU A 48 11.84 -5.89 -11.26
C LEU A 48 12.58 -6.93 -10.42
N ARG A 49 13.36 -7.82 -11.06
CA ARG A 49 14.18 -8.84 -10.37
C ARG A 49 15.14 -8.23 -9.35
N GLY A 50 15.68 -7.05 -9.63
CA GLY A 50 16.61 -6.37 -8.73
C GLY A 50 15.95 -5.65 -7.55
N PHE A 51 14.62 -5.69 -7.43
CA PHE A 51 13.85 -5.04 -6.37
C PHE A 51 13.18 -6.07 -5.47
N SER A 52 12.93 -5.66 -4.23
CA SER A 52 12.21 -6.45 -3.23
C SER A 52 10.83 -6.89 -3.77
N PRO A 53 10.39 -8.13 -3.50
CA PRO A 53 9.00 -8.54 -3.75
C PRO A 53 8.02 -7.90 -2.75
N GLU A 54 8.52 -7.14 -1.76
CA GLU A 54 7.80 -6.43 -0.69
C GLU A 54 7.06 -7.35 0.30
N LEU A 55 6.66 -8.56 -0.10
CA LEU A 55 6.11 -9.57 0.80
C LEU A 55 7.19 -10.14 1.72
N PRO A 56 6.96 -10.19 3.04
CA PRO A 56 7.90 -10.83 3.96
C PRO A 56 7.87 -12.35 3.82
N VAL A 57 9.02 -12.99 4.03
CA VAL A 57 9.20 -14.46 3.86
C VAL A 57 8.29 -15.26 4.80
N ASN A 58 8.03 -14.73 5.99
CA ASN A 58 7.23 -15.35 7.05
C ASN A 58 5.73 -15.05 6.95
N ILE A 59 5.25 -14.46 5.85
CA ILE A 59 3.84 -14.04 5.73
C ILE A 59 2.85 -15.19 5.85
N LEU A 60 3.26 -16.42 5.48
CA LEU A 60 2.43 -17.63 5.52
C LEU A 60 2.52 -18.41 6.84
N ASP A 61 3.51 -18.14 7.70
CA ASP A 61 3.75 -18.90 8.93
C ASP A 61 2.52 -19.00 9.85
N PRO A 62 1.61 -18.01 9.90
CA PRO A 62 0.41 -18.11 10.73
C PRO A 62 -0.68 -19.04 10.19
N LEU A 63 -0.62 -19.46 8.93
CA LEU A 63 -1.72 -20.19 8.28
C LEU A 63 -1.92 -21.59 8.89
N LEU A 64 -3.18 -22.03 8.93
CA LEU A 64 -3.60 -23.37 9.35
C LEU A 64 -3.76 -24.28 8.14
N LEU A 65 -2.80 -25.18 7.92
CA LEU A 65 -2.80 -26.11 6.79
C LEU A 65 -2.49 -27.52 7.27
N ASN A 66 -3.33 -28.49 6.91
CA ASN A 66 -3.19 -29.90 7.32
C ASN A 66 -2.96 -30.87 6.16
N ALA A 67 -3.26 -30.46 4.92
CA ALA A 67 -3.10 -31.30 3.74
C ALA A 67 -1.70 -31.13 3.15
N THR A 68 -1.05 -32.24 2.80
CA THR A 68 0.30 -32.27 2.20
C THR A 68 0.43 -31.34 1.00
N GLN A 69 -0.57 -31.35 0.10
CA GLN A 69 -0.59 -30.48 -1.07
C GLN A 69 -0.55 -28.97 -0.72
N HIS A 70 -1.17 -28.56 0.39
CA HIS A 70 -1.17 -27.15 0.81
C HIS A 70 0.16 -26.78 1.45
N LEU A 71 0.77 -27.70 2.22
CA LEU A 71 2.08 -27.51 2.82
C LEU A 71 3.19 -27.37 1.76
N GLU A 72 3.16 -28.23 0.74
CA GLU A 72 4.06 -28.16 -0.42
C GLU A 72 3.91 -26.85 -1.20
N GLN A 73 2.66 -26.41 -1.41
CA GLN A 73 2.39 -25.11 -2.05
C GLN A 73 2.93 -23.94 -1.22
N ALA A 74 2.72 -23.95 0.10
CA ALA A 74 3.25 -22.92 0.99
C ALA A 74 4.79 -22.89 0.96
N GLN A 75 5.43 -24.05 0.95
CA GLN A 75 6.88 -24.17 0.83
C GLN A 75 7.38 -23.55 -0.48
N HIS A 76 6.77 -23.91 -1.61
CA HIS A 76 7.16 -23.39 -2.92
C HIS A 76 7.01 -21.86 -3.00
N ILE A 77 5.92 -21.31 -2.44
CA ILE A 77 5.71 -19.85 -2.36
C ILE A 77 6.79 -19.17 -1.52
N GLN A 78 7.10 -19.71 -0.33
CA GLN A 78 8.12 -19.11 0.55
C GLN A 78 9.51 -19.17 -0.08
N GLN A 79 9.84 -20.27 -0.76
CA GLN A 79 11.08 -20.39 -1.53
C GLN A 79 11.17 -19.36 -2.66
N HIS A 80 10.07 -19.12 -3.39
CA HIS A 80 10.01 -18.05 -4.39
C HIS A 80 10.26 -16.68 -3.78
N ILE A 81 9.58 -16.34 -2.68
CA ILE A 81 9.75 -15.05 -1.98
C ILE A 81 11.21 -14.89 -1.50
N ARG A 82 11.82 -15.95 -0.93
CA ARG A 82 13.26 -15.93 -0.56
C ARG A 82 14.16 -15.69 -1.75
N ALA A 83 13.96 -16.42 -2.84
CA ALA A 83 14.75 -16.25 -4.05
C ALA A 83 14.65 -14.82 -4.59
N ARG A 84 13.46 -14.20 -4.52
CA ARG A 84 13.24 -12.80 -4.89
C ARG A 84 14.02 -11.83 -4.01
N HIS A 85 13.98 -12.02 -2.69
CA HIS A 85 14.77 -11.19 -1.76
C HIS A 85 16.27 -11.37 -1.98
N ASN A 86 16.75 -12.60 -2.19
CA ASN A 86 18.16 -12.89 -2.46
C ASN A 86 18.64 -12.29 -3.80
N GLY A 87 17.76 -12.21 -4.79
CA GLY A 87 18.05 -11.56 -6.09
C GLY A 87 17.92 -10.03 -6.07
N ALA A 88 17.31 -9.46 -5.03
CA ALA A 88 17.14 -8.02 -4.91
C ALA A 88 18.43 -7.34 -4.42
N SER A 89 18.70 -6.13 -4.91
CA SER A 89 19.81 -5.34 -4.39
C SER A 89 19.39 -4.63 -3.11
N GLY A 90 20.10 -4.85 -2.00
CA GLY A 90 19.84 -4.16 -0.73
C GLY A 90 19.98 -2.63 -0.79
N SER A 91 20.63 -2.10 -1.83
CA SER A 91 20.75 -0.66 -2.08
C SER A 91 19.54 -0.04 -2.77
N ASN A 92 18.65 -0.86 -3.34
CA ASN A 92 17.46 -0.38 -4.02
C ASN A 92 16.39 -0.08 -2.98
N PRO A 93 15.74 1.10 -3.01
CA PRO A 93 14.61 1.37 -2.13
C PRO A 93 13.41 0.50 -2.52
N SER A 94 12.48 0.35 -1.58
CA SER A 94 11.16 -0.24 -1.84
C SER A 94 10.48 0.46 -3.03
N ILE A 95 9.72 -0.31 -3.80
CA ILE A 95 8.88 0.23 -4.88
C ILE A 95 7.78 1.15 -4.33
N PHE A 96 7.45 1.01 -3.04
CA PHE A 96 6.51 1.88 -2.33
C PHE A 96 7.21 3.03 -1.57
N SER A 97 8.37 3.49 -2.04
CA SER A 97 9.04 4.69 -1.52
C SER A 97 8.61 5.95 -2.30
N ASP A 98 8.36 7.04 -1.59
CA ASP A 98 8.07 8.36 -2.21
C ASP A 98 9.32 9.10 -2.68
N THR A 99 10.50 8.73 -2.18
CA THR A 99 11.71 9.51 -2.46
C THR A 99 12.27 9.11 -3.83
N ALA A 100 12.23 10.05 -4.78
CA ALA A 100 12.91 9.89 -6.05
C ALA A 100 14.43 9.85 -5.84
N THR A 101 15.02 8.68 -6.06
CA THR A 101 16.47 8.46 -5.96
C THR A 101 16.99 7.87 -7.25
N SER A 102 18.29 7.98 -7.50
CA SER A 102 18.92 7.40 -8.69
C SER A 102 18.78 5.87 -8.78
N SER A 103 18.56 5.20 -7.64
CA SER A 103 18.37 3.76 -7.53
C SER A 103 16.91 3.31 -7.49
N CYS A 104 15.92 4.21 -7.35
CA CYS A 104 14.52 3.79 -7.33
C CYS A 104 14.06 3.25 -8.68
N PHE A 105 13.02 2.41 -8.64
CA PHE A 105 12.54 1.68 -9.82
C PHE A 105 12.16 2.61 -10.97
N ALA A 106 11.35 3.62 -10.70
CA ALA A 106 10.82 4.55 -11.71
C ALA A 106 11.94 5.26 -12.49
N VAL A 107 12.93 5.81 -11.78
CA VAL A 107 14.07 6.52 -12.38
C VAL A 107 14.96 5.56 -13.16
N ARG A 108 15.27 4.37 -12.61
CA ARG A 108 16.08 3.37 -13.34
C ARG A 108 15.37 2.90 -14.60
N PHE A 109 14.07 2.66 -14.53
CA PHE A 109 13.27 2.24 -15.69
C PHE A 109 13.26 3.33 -16.75
N PHE A 110 12.98 4.58 -16.37
CA PHE A 110 13.04 5.75 -17.25
C PHE A 110 14.38 5.82 -18.01
N ARG A 111 15.49 5.69 -17.29
CA ARG A 111 16.85 5.77 -17.88
C ARG A 111 17.17 4.61 -18.82
N SER A 112 16.54 3.46 -18.63
CA SER A 112 16.69 2.32 -19.54
C SER A 112 15.77 2.40 -20.76
N SER A 113 14.76 3.27 -20.76
CA SER A 113 13.72 3.32 -21.79
C SER A 113 13.86 4.54 -22.69
N SER A 114 14.26 4.33 -23.95
CA SER A 114 14.33 5.39 -24.98
C SER A 114 12.98 6.04 -25.22
N ARG A 115 11.88 5.28 -25.09
CA ARG A 115 10.50 5.76 -25.20
C ARG A 115 10.18 6.80 -24.12
N HIS A 116 10.48 6.51 -22.86
CA HIS A 116 10.23 7.45 -21.76
C HIS A 116 11.08 8.73 -21.89
N GLN A 117 12.34 8.58 -22.30
CA GLN A 117 13.21 9.72 -22.60
C GLN A 117 12.65 10.59 -23.74
N GLN A 118 12.06 9.97 -24.77
CA GLN A 118 11.38 10.70 -25.83
C GLN A 118 10.16 11.45 -25.33
N ILE A 119 9.33 10.83 -24.47
CA ILE A 119 8.16 11.49 -23.88
C ILE A 119 8.59 12.72 -23.09
N LYS A 120 9.60 12.61 -22.22
CA LYS A 120 10.14 13.75 -21.47
C LYS A 120 10.58 14.88 -22.41
N ARG A 121 11.35 14.56 -23.46
CA ARG A 121 11.80 15.56 -24.46
C ARG A 121 10.61 16.23 -25.17
N ASN A 122 9.57 15.48 -25.52
CA ASN A 122 8.38 16.02 -26.17
C ASN A 122 7.62 16.97 -25.23
N ILE A 123 7.46 16.59 -23.95
CA ILE A 123 6.85 17.44 -22.92
C ILE A 123 7.64 18.74 -22.78
N GLU A 124 8.96 18.65 -22.60
CA GLU A 124 9.83 19.82 -22.41
C GLU A 124 9.84 20.74 -23.65
N THR A 125 9.83 20.17 -24.86
CA THR A 125 9.76 20.94 -26.11
C THR A 125 8.43 21.69 -26.21
N HIS A 126 7.31 21.02 -25.93
CA HIS A 126 6.00 21.65 -25.91
C HIS A 126 5.91 22.74 -24.83
N ALA A 127 6.41 22.46 -23.63
CA ALA A 127 6.43 23.40 -22.51
C ALA A 127 7.26 24.65 -22.83
N GLN A 128 8.40 24.48 -23.49
CA GLN A 128 9.25 25.60 -23.90
C GLN A 128 8.54 26.51 -24.92
N GLU A 129 7.78 25.94 -25.85
CA GLU A 129 6.98 26.72 -26.79
C GLU A 129 5.86 27.50 -26.09
N GLN A 130 5.14 26.85 -25.17
CA GLN A 130 4.11 27.53 -24.37
C GLN A 130 4.69 28.66 -23.52
N LYS A 131 5.85 28.44 -22.89
CA LYS A 131 6.57 29.46 -22.15
C LYS A 131 6.95 30.65 -23.03
N ARG A 132 7.46 30.40 -24.24
CA ARG A 132 7.82 31.45 -25.21
C ARG A 132 6.62 32.30 -25.63
N GLN A 133 5.50 31.64 -25.95
CA GLN A 133 4.24 32.31 -26.26
C GLN A 133 3.78 33.18 -25.09
N LYS A 134 3.94 32.67 -23.85
CA LYS A 134 3.55 33.40 -22.65
C LYS A 134 4.40 34.62 -22.36
N ILE A 135 5.70 34.54 -22.59
CA ILE A 135 6.61 35.68 -22.47
C ILE A 135 6.23 36.78 -23.49
N GLN A 136 5.88 36.40 -24.72
CA GLN A 136 5.42 37.36 -25.72
C GLN A 136 4.08 38.02 -25.32
N GLU A 137 3.13 37.25 -24.78
CA GLU A 137 1.87 37.77 -24.23
C GLU A 137 2.15 38.80 -23.12
N LEU A 138 3.04 38.48 -22.18
CA LEU A 138 3.45 39.39 -21.10
C LEU A 138 4.08 40.67 -21.64
N ALA A 139 5.00 40.58 -22.61
CA ALA A 139 5.64 41.74 -23.22
C ALA A 139 4.60 42.67 -23.87
N ASN A 140 3.62 42.10 -24.58
CA ASN A 140 2.53 42.85 -25.20
C ASN A 140 1.65 43.55 -24.17
N GLN A 141 1.29 42.86 -23.07
CA GLN A 141 0.48 43.45 -22.01
C GLN A 141 1.23 44.54 -21.23
N ASN A 142 2.50 44.34 -20.89
CA ASN A 142 3.35 45.35 -20.27
C ASN A 142 3.48 46.60 -21.17
N ALA A 143 3.67 46.42 -22.48
CA ALA A 143 3.71 47.52 -23.44
C ALA A 143 2.36 48.28 -23.51
N ARG A 144 1.23 47.56 -23.46
CA ARG A 144 -0.11 48.16 -23.40
C ARG A 144 -0.33 48.96 -22.12
N TYR A 145 0.15 48.46 -20.98
CA TYR A 145 0.09 49.17 -19.71
C TYR A 145 0.83 50.50 -19.76
N GLU A 146 2.06 50.48 -20.30
CA GLU A 146 2.88 51.68 -20.50
C GLU A 146 2.23 52.65 -21.48
N GLN A 147 1.63 52.14 -22.57
CA GLN A 147 0.89 52.96 -23.53
C GLN A 147 -0.29 53.67 -22.86
N LEU A 148 -1.16 52.93 -22.15
CA LEU A 148 -2.28 53.52 -21.41
C LEU A 148 -1.78 54.54 -20.37
N GLY A 149 -0.66 54.26 -19.70
CA GLY A 149 0.00 55.19 -18.79
C GLY A 149 0.49 56.47 -19.46
N ARG A 150 0.89 56.44 -20.73
CA ARG A 150 1.21 57.65 -21.52
C ARG A 150 -0.04 58.39 -21.96
N GLU A 151 -1.07 57.70 -22.43
CA GLU A 151 -2.34 58.31 -22.85
C GLU A 151 -3.07 59.01 -21.70
N ILE A 152 -3.02 58.43 -20.49
CA ILE A 152 -3.58 59.03 -19.27
C ILE A 152 -2.82 60.31 -18.87
N ARG A 153 -1.50 60.37 -19.11
CA ARG A 153 -0.64 61.53 -18.82
C ARG A 153 -0.96 62.67 -19.81
N GLY A 154 -1.99 63.44 -19.48
CA GLY A 154 -2.47 64.57 -20.29
C GLY A 154 -3.99 64.63 -20.43
N MET A 155 -4.71 63.62 -19.92
CA MET A 155 -6.17 63.64 -19.86
C MET A 155 -6.67 64.23 -18.55
N SER A 156 -7.82 64.91 -18.60
CA SER A 156 -8.55 65.37 -17.42
C SER A 156 -9.95 64.77 -17.42
N CYS A 157 -10.52 64.59 -16.22
CA CYS A 157 -11.92 64.19 -16.13
C CYS A 157 -12.83 65.28 -16.70
N ASN A 158 -13.80 64.88 -17.50
CA ASN A 158 -14.83 65.79 -18.01
C ASN A 158 -15.95 65.92 -16.98
N TYR A 159 -16.35 67.15 -16.70
CA TYR A 159 -17.44 67.47 -15.78
C TYR A 159 -18.48 68.33 -16.49
N TYR A 160 -19.74 68.17 -16.12
CA TYR A 160 -20.84 69.00 -16.60
C TYR A 160 -21.65 69.51 -15.40
N TYR A 161 -22.31 70.65 -15.57
CA TYR A 161 -23.15 71.24 -14.52
C TYR A 161 -24.61 70.87 -14.76
N SER A 162 -25.29 70.41 -13.70
CA SER A 162 -26.72 70.11 -13.71
C SER A 162 -27.31 70.49 -12.36
N ASN A 163 -28.40 71.27 -12.35
CA ASN A 163 -29.08 71.76 -11.14
C ASN A 163 -28.14 72.50 -10.15
N GLY A 164 -27.14 73.24 -10.64
CA GLY A 164 -26.16 73.94 -9.80
C GLY A 164 -25.03 73.06 -9.25
N TRP A 165 -25.04 71.75 -9.51
CA TRP A 165 -24.00 70.81 -9.05
C TRP A 165 -23.05 70.41 -10.19
N ARG A 166 -21.75 70.30 -9.88
CA ARG A 166 -20.72 69.78 -10.79
C ARG A 166 -20.76 68.25 -10.78
N ASN A 167 -21.23 67.65 -11.87
CA ASN A 167 -21.35 66.21 -12.04
C ASN A 167 -20.21 65.66 -12.90
N HIS A 168 -19.66 64.52 -12.51
CA HIS A 168 -18.64 63.81 -13.29
C HIS A 168 -19.29 63.08 -14.48
N CYS A 169 -18.69 63.18 -15.67
CA CYS A 169 -19.20 62.50 -16.86
C CYS A 169 -19.21 60.98 -16.66
N ARG A 170 -20.36 60.34 -16.89
CA ARG A 170 -20.51 58.87 -16.81
C ARG A 170 -19.60 58.13 -17.79
N TRP A 171 -19.27 58.77 -18.92
CA TRP A 171 -18.41 58.23 -19.98
C TRP A 171 -17.04 58.92 -20.00
N CYS A 172 -16.45 59.14 -18.83
CA CYS A 172 -15.15 59.78 -18.72
C CYS A 172 -14.05 58.89 -19.31
N SER A 173 -13.42 59.37 -20.40
CA SER A 173 -12.32 58.67 -21.08
C SER A 173 -11.14 58.38 -20.15
N LEU A 174 -10.78 59.34 -19.26
CA LEU A 174 -9.73 59.15 -18.26
C LEU A 174 -10.05 58.00 -17.30
N CYS A 175 -11.26 57.97 -16.73
CA CYS A 175 -11.68 56.90 -15.82
C CYS A 175 -11.75 55.56 -16.53
N SER A 176 -12.28 55.52 -17.76
CA SER A 176 -12.36 54.30 -18.57
C SER A 176 -10.98 53.74 -18.88
N LYS A 177 -10.03 54.55 -19.35
CA LYS A 177 -8.64 54.11 -19.63
C LYS A 177 -7.87 53.73 -18.36
N THR A 178 -8.13 54.42 -17.25
CA THR A 178 -7.54 54.05 -15.94
C THR A 178 -8.06 52.70 -15.48
N GLN A 179 -9.36 52.45 -15.64
CA GLN A 179 -9.96 51.15 -15.34
C GLN A 179 -9.43 50.06 -16.27
N GLU A 180 -9.33 50.33 -17.58
CA GLU A 180 -8.70 49.41 -18.55
C GLU A 180 -7.28 49.05 -18.12
N ARG A 181 -6.46 50.05 -17.79
CA ARG A 181 -5.07 49.84 -17.34
C ARG A 181 -5.00 49.01 -16.06
N ASN A 182 -5.85 49.30 -15.07
CA ASN A 182 -5.86 48.59 -13.79
C ASN A 182 -6.42 47.17 -13.89
N ASN A 183 -7.23 46.89 -14.92
CA ASN A 183 -7.80 45.58 -15.19
C ASN A 183 -6.92 44.71 -16.10
N LEU A 184 -5.79 45.24 -16.60
CA LEU A 184 -4.83 44.43 -17.36
C LEU A 184 -4.26 43.34 -16.47
N ASN A 185 -4.45 42.10 -16.91
CA ASN A 185 -4.07 40.94 -16.15
C ASN A 185 -3.65 39.78 -17.06
N ILE A 186 -2.78 38.92 -16.53
CA ILE A 186 -2.23 37.77 -17.25
C ILE A 186 -2.38 36.51 -16.40
N ARG A 187 -2.86 35.42 -16.99
CA ARG A 187 -2.88 34.12 -16.29
C ARG A 187 -1.46 33.59 -16.14
N PRO A 188 -1.02 33.04 -15.00
CA PRO A 188 0.28 32.40 -14.91
C PRO A 188 0.36 31.17 -15.82
N TYR A 189 1.59 30.79 -16.16
CA TYR A 189 1.95 29.54 -16.81
C TYR A 189 2.87 28.75 -15.87
N GLU A 190 2.48 27.52 -15.53
CA GLU A 190 3.27 26.62 -14.71
C GLU A 190 3.95 25.58 -15.59
N TRP A 191 5.25 25.34 -15.37
CA TRP A 191 5.98 24.27 -16.05
C TRP A 191 5.37 22.90 -15.71
N PRO A 192 5.20 21.98 -16.68
CA PRO A 192 4.40 20.77 -16.47
C PRO A 192 5.11 19.67 -15.67
N LEU A 193 6.45 19.62 -15.68
CA LEU A 193 7.20 18.58 -14.97
C LEU A 193 7.79 19.11 -13.67
N PRO A 194 7.96 18.26 -12.63
CA PRO A 194 8.67 18.63 -11.42
C PRO A 194 10.03 19.30 -11.69
N ARG A 195 10.38 20.29 -10.87
CA ARG A 195 11.63 21.05 -11.02
C ARG A 195 12.88 20.19 -10.92
N TYR A 196 12.87 19.20 -10.04
CA TYR A 196 14.03 18.32 -9.84
C TYR A 196 14.02 17.18 -10.85
N GLN A 197 15.19 16.90 -11.42
CA GLN A 197 15.33 15.93 -12.51
C GLN A 197 14.82 14.53 -12.14
N LEU A 198 15.12 14.03 -10.94
CA LEU A 198 14.72 12.69 -10.52
C LEU A 198 13.19 12.58 -10.37
N ASP A 199 12.55 13.61 -9.82
CA ASP A 199 11.08 13.66 -9.70
C ASP A 199 10.42 13.74 -11.08
N ALA A 200 11.01 14.49 -12.02
CA ALA A 200 10.54 14.54 -13.41
C ALA A 200 10.69 13.19 -14.13
N GLU A 201 11.82 12.50 -13.95
CA GLU A 201 12.04 11.15 -14.49
C GLU A 201 11.01 10.15 -13.93
N ALA A 202 10.74 10.22 -12.61
CA ALA A 202 9.73 9.39 -11.96
C ALA A 202 8.30 9.71 -12.41
N ALA A 203 7.95 11.00 -12.56
CA ALA A 203 6.64 11.42 -13.05
C ALA A 203 6.40 10.92 -14.49
N VAL A 204 7.41 11.01 -15.37
CA VAL A 204 7.29 10.51 -16.75
C VAL A 204 7.16 8.99 -16.79
N PHE A 205 7.82 8.26 -15.89
CA PHE A 205 7.58 6.82 -15.73
C PHE A 205 6.11 6.51 -15.37
N GLU A 206 5.50 7.27 -14.47
CA GLU A 206 4.11 7.05 -14.07
C GLU A 206 3.10 7.36 -15.20
N LEU A 207 3.46 8.22 -16.18
CA LEU A 207 2.62 8.52 -17.36
C LEU A 207 2.45 7.33 -18.33
N GLU A 208 3.46 6.46 -18.46
CA GLU A 208 3.47 5.30 -19.37
C GLU A 208 4.05 4.04 -18.69
N ARG A 209 3.42 3.64 -17.58
CA ARG A 209 3.84 2.45 -16.82
C ARG A 209 3.64 1.17 -17.62
N PRO A 210 4.57 0.19 -17.54
CA PRO A 210 4.30 -1.16 -18.02
C PRO A 210 3.07 -1.77 -17.33
N GLU A 211 2.19 -2.40 -18.11
CA GLU A 211 0.94 -2.98 -17.60
C GLU A 211 1.20 -4.08 -16.56
N SER A 212 2.10 -5.03 -16.86
CA SER A 212 2.44 -6.13 -15.95
C SER A 212 3.02 -5.64 -14.62
N PHE A 213 3.82 -4.57 -14.64
CA PHE A 213 4.32 -3.92 -13.43
C PHE A 213 3.18 -3.27 -12.63
N SER A 214 2.25 -2.59 -13.31
CA SER A 214 1.12 -1.93 -12.66
C SER A 214 0.20 -2.93 -11.98
N ILE A 215 -0.10 -4.05 -12.66
CA ILE A 215 -0.89 -5.17 -12.10
C ILE A 215 -0.19 -5.76 -10.88
N TRP A 216 1.11 -6.05 -10.99
CA TRP A 216 1.88 -6.59 -9.88
C TRP A 216 1.91 -5.64 -8.68
N ARG A 217 2.14 -4.35 -8.91
CA ARG A 217 2.20 -3.33 -7.85
C ARG A 217 0.87 -3.20 -7.12
N ASP A 218 -0.23 -3.14 -7.86
CA ASP A 218 -1.57 -3.04 -7.29
C ASP A 218 -1.92 -4.26 -6.43
N ILE A 219 -1.64 -5.47 -6.91
CA ILE A 219 -1.96 -6.72 -6.20
C ILE A 219 -1.05 -6.90 -4.98
N THR A 220 0.24 -6.59 -5.11
CA THR A 220 1.18 -6.61 -3.98
C THR A 220 0.72 -5.64 -2.90
N TYR A 221 0.33 -4.42 -3.27
CA TYR A 221 -0.20 -3.44 -2.32
C TYR A 221 -1.51 -3.91 -1.67
N GLU A 222 -2.43 -4.49 -2.44
CA GLU A 222 -3.68 -5.07 -1.94
C GLU A 222 -3.42 -6.18 -0.91
N ILE A 223 -2.44 -7.04 -1.16
CA ILE A 223 -2.03 -8.07 -0.20
C ILE A 223 -1.45 -7.44 1.06
N LEU A 224 -0.52 -6.51 0.94
CA LEU A 224 0.14 -5.87 2.09
C LEU A 224 -0.85 -5.10 2.96
N VAL A 225 -1.73 -4.30 2.35
CA VAL A 225 -2.58 -3.34 3.08
C VAL A 225 -3.96 -3.90 3.42
N ASP A 226 -4.60 -4.64 2.51
CA ASP A 226 -5.98 -5.08 2.72
C ASP A 226 -6.03 -6.45 3.42
N LEU A 227 -5.05 -7.32 3.12
CA LEU A 227 -4.97 -8.65 3.71
C LEU A 227 -3.98 -8.68 4.90
N GLY A 228 -2.81 -8.07 4.76
CA GLY A 228 -1.71 -8.23 5.72
C GLY A 228 -1.69 -7.24 6.88
N THR A 229 -2.27 -6.05 6.73
CA THR A 229 -2.21 -5.00 7.77
C THR A 229 -3.50 -4.99 8.60
N ALA A 230 -3.38 -4.87 9.92
CA ALA A 230 -4.52 -4.80 10.83
C ALA A 230 -5.13 -3.39 10.92
N SER A 231 -4.31 -2.35 10.81
CA SER A 231 -4.74 -0.95 10.86
C SER A 231 -5.09 -0.41 9.48
N SER A 232 -6.20 0.33 9.39
CA SER A 232 -6.51 1.11 8.20
C SER A 232 -5.60 2.34 8.14
N ARG A 233 -5.10 2.65 6.94
CA ARG A 233 -4.45 3.93 6.68
C ARG A 233 -5.50 5.03 6.73
N SER A 234 -5.18 6.15 7.36
CA SER A 234 -6.07 7.32 7.42
C SER A 234 -6.19 7.95 6.04
N ARG A 235 -7.41 8.39 5.69
CA ARG A 235 -7.63 9.24 4.51
C ARG A 235 -6.72 10.45 4.57
N CYS A 236 -6.16 10.82 3.44
CA CYS A 236 -5.31 11.99 3.33
C CYS A 236 -5.89 12.98 2.33
N GLU A 237 -5.67 14.27 2.58
CA GLU A 237 -5.93 15.29 1.58
C GLU A 237 -4.86 15.22 0.49
N LYS A 238 -5.31 15.30 -0.76
CA LYS A 238 -4.50 15.45 -1.97
C LYS A 238 -5.00 16.66 -2.75
N TYR A 239 -4.16 17.21 -3.63
CA TYR A 239 -4.58 18.33 -4.48
C TYR A 239 -4.97 17.90 -5.89
N SER A 240 -4.12 17.15 -6.56
CA SER A 240 -4.36 16.62 -7.90
C SER A 240 -3.68 15.27 -8.04
N ILE A 241 -4.32 14.33 -8.74
CA ILE A 241 -3.62 13.13 -9.24
C ILE A 241 -3.01 13.44 -10.60
N LEU A 242 -1.99 12.67 -10.99
CA LEU A 242 -1.32 12.86 -12.28
C LEU A 242 -2.30 12.81 -13.46
N GLU A 243 -3.28 11.90 -13.39
CA GLU A 243 -4.28 11.73 -14.44
C GLU A 243 -5.26 12.91 -14.59
N GLU A 244 -5.41 13.72 -13.53
CA GLU A 244 -6.25 14.93 -13.51
C GLU A 244 -5.44 16.20 -13.81
N TYR A 245 -4.11 16.09 -13.98
CA TYR A 245 -3.27 17.24 -14.23
C TYR A 245 -3.26 17.59 -15.72
N ASP A 246 -4.07 18.59 -16.09
CA ASP A 246 -4.28 19.04 -17.47
C ASP A 246 -2.99 19.20 -18.28
N ALA A 247 -1.95 19.77 -17.65
CA ALA A 247 -0.68 20.06 -18.32
C ALA A 247 0.15 18.81 -18.69
N LEU A 248 -0.23 17.62 -18.23
CA LEU A 248 0.36 16.34 -18.64
C LEU A 248 -0.65 15.39 -19.31
N SER A 249 -1.92 15.79 -19.39
CA SER A 249 -3.03 14.94 -19.90
C SER A 249 -2.79 14.41 -21.32
N LEU A 250 -2.14 15.19 -22.18
CA LEU A 250 -1.82 14.82 -23.57
C LEU A 250 -0.84 13.65 -23.70
N TRP A 251 -0.06 13.37 -22.67
CA TRP A 251 0.95 12.31 -22.66
C TRP A 251 0.56 11.12 -21.79
N LEU A 252 -0.62 11.15 -21.17
CA LEU A 252 -1.15 10.01 -20.45
C LEU A 252 -1.43 8.89 -21.45
N SER A 253 -0.76 7.75 -21.23
CA SER A 253 -1.10 6.53 -21.96
C SER A 253 -2.43 6.02 -21.42
N ASN A 254 -3.44 5.85 -22.28
CA ASN A 254 -4.74 5.31 -21.90
C ASN A 254 -4.56 3.86 -21.44
N PRO A 255 -4.60 3.55 -20.13
CA PRO A 255 -4.51 2.17 -19.70
C PRO A 255 -5.88 1.52 -19.89
N SER A 256 -5.91 0.24 -20.25
CA SER A 256 -7.16 -0.53 -20.40
C SER A 256 -7.97 -0.61 -19.09
N SER A 257 -7.34 -0.29 -17.95
CA SER A 257 -7.98 -0.11 -16.66
C SER A 257 -7.21 0.92 -15.83
N SER A 258 -7.93 1.73 -15.06
CA SER A 258 -7.35 2.65 -14.08
C SER A 258 -6.61 1.86 -12.97
N PRO A 259 -5.29 2.02 -12.79
CA PRO A 259 -4.57 1.35 -11.71
C PRO A 259 -5.00 1.91 -10.34
N ARG A 260 -4.93 1.07 -9.31
CA ARG A 260 -5.20 1.45 -7.92
C ARG A 260 -4.14 2.41 -7.41
N ILE A 261 -2.86 2.09 -7.63
CA ILE A 261 -1.73 2.90 -7.21
C ILE A 261 -1.32 3.86 -8.32
N THR A 262 -1.42 5.16 -8.02
CA THR A 262 -0.94 6.26 -8.88
C THR A 262 -0.03 7.19 -8.09
N ILE A 263 0.34 8.33 -8.66
CA ILE A 263 0.94 9.44 -7.93
C ILE A 263 -0.04 10.62 -7.82
N ALA A 264 -0.04 11.26 -6.65
CA ALA A 264 -0.82 12.45 -6.37
C ALA A 264 0.08 13.53 -5.75
N SER A 265 -0.24 14.79 -6.02
CA SER A 265 0.48 15.91 -5.46
C SER A 265 0.04 16.21 -4.03
N SER A 266 1.03 16.30 -3.15
CA SER A 266 0.90 16.79 -1.77
C SER A 266 0.89 18.32 -1.65
N THR A 267 1.14 19.03 -2.75
CA THR A 267 1.12 20.50 -2.85
C THR A 267 0.17 20.95 -3.96
N LYS A 268 -0.44 22.13 -3.81
CA LYS A 268 -1.30 22.70 -4.86
C LYS A 268 -0.45 23.05 -6.07
N SER A 269 -0.98 22.80 -7.27
CA SER A 269 -0.48 23.50 -8.46
C SER A 269 -0.71 25.01 -8.27
N PHE A 270 0.12 25.83 -8.90
CA PHE A 270 -0.14 27.27 -8.90
C PHE A 270 -1.49 27.57 -9.53
N MET A 271 -1.89 26.77 -10.52
CA MET A 271 -3.18 26.81 -11.21
C MET A 271 -4.40 26.45 -10.33
N GLN A 272 -4.22 25.80 -9.17
CA GLN A 272 -5.29 25.47 -8.22
C GLN A 272 -5.21 26.28 -6.90
N SER A 273 -4.10 26.96 -6.66
CA SER A 273 -3.90 27.80 -5.48
C SER A 273 -4.61 29.17 -5.62
N HIS A 274 -4.62 30.00 -4.57
CA HIS A 274 -5.09 31.40 -4.68
C HIS A 274 -4.32 32.23 -5.72
N TYR A 275 -3.18 31.73 -6.22
CA TYR A 275 -2.41 32.28 -7.34
C TYR A 275 -2.92 31.85 -8.72
N SER A 276 -3.97 31.04 -8.80
CA SER A 276 -4.70 30.75 -10.06
C SER A 276 -5.42 31.97 -10.63
N GLY A 277 -5.56 33.00 -9.80
CA GLY A 277 -5.99 34.33 -10.23
C GLY A 277 -5.04 34.94 -11.25
N THR A 278 -5.59 35.76 -12.13
CA THR A 278 -4.81 36.55 -13.08
C THR A 278 -3.87 37.49 -12.31
N ILE A 279 -2.60 37.55 -12.72
CA ILE A 279 -1.58 38.45 -12.18
C ILE A 279 -1.78 39.84 -12.79
N SER A 280 -1.78 40.88 -11.96
CA SER A 280 -1.89 42.27 -12.42
C SER A 280 -0.64 42.71 -13.17
N ILE A 281 -0.84 43.48 -14.23
CA ILE A 281 0.23 44.11 -15.01
C ILE A 281 0.57 45.49 -14.43
N PRO A 282 1.85 45.92 -14.42
CA PRO A 282 3.00 45.26 -15.02
C PRO A 282 3.56 44.13 -14.15
N SER A 283 4.12 43.11 -14.80
CA SER A 283 4.71 41.95 -14.13
C SER A 283 5.99 41.49 -14.83
N THR A 284 6.75 40.63 -14.17
CA THR A 284 8.01 40.06 -14.68
C THR A 284 7.82 38.62 -15.16
N GLU A 285 8.73 38.15 -16.01
CA GLU A 285 8.71 36.78 -16.51
C GLU A 285 8.71 35.74 -15.38
N SER A 286 9.48 35.98 -14.32
CA SER A 286 9.58 35.08 -13.16
C SER A 286 8.30 34.98 -12.32
N GLN A 287 7.41 35.98 -12.41
CA GLN A 287 6.12 35.96 -11.71
C GLN A 287 5.04 35.26 -12.54
N VAL A 288 5.14 35.33 -13.87
CA VAL A 288 4.15 34.75 -14.79
C VAL A 288 4.51 33.32 -15.18
N CYS A 289 5.79 33.03 -15.42
CA CYS A 289 6.28 31.71 -15.78
C CYS A 289 6.87 31.02 -14.55
N LEU A 290 6.04 30.19 -13.92
CA LEU A 290 6.35 29.52 -12.65
C LEU A 290 6.92 28.13 -12.89
N ASP A 291 7.84 27.72 -12.02
CA ASP A 291 8.27 26.31 -11.93
C ASP A 291 7.10 25.47 -11.39
N ASN A 292 7.12 24.18 -11.73
CA ASN A 292 6.17 23.22 -11.20
C ASN A 292 6.27 23.13 -9.67
N ALA A 293 5.14 23.30 -8.97
CA ALA A 293 5.09 23.22 -7.52
C ALA A 293 4.69 21.83 -7.00
N LEU A 294 4.38 20.87 -7.88
CA LEU A 294 3.78 19.60 -7.48
C LEU A 294 4.81 18.68 -6.81
N GLY A 295 4.49 18.24 -5.60
CA GLY A 295 5.22 17.23 -4.85
C GLY A 295 4.50 15.90 -4.96
N PHE A 296 4.78 15.15 -6.04
CA PHE A 296 4.17 13.86 -6.31
C PHE A 296 4.60 12.80 -5.30
N LYS A 297 3.62 12.03 -4.82
CA LYS A 297 3.78 10.90 -3.90
C LYS A 297 2.85 9.77 -4.30
N LEU A 298 3.19 8.53 -3.95
CA LEU A 298 2.37 7.37 -4.25
C LEU A 298 1.02 7.45 -3.52
N TYR A 299 -0.06 7.17 -4.24
CA TYR A 299 -1.43 7.38 -3.77
C TYR A 299 -2.32 6.19 -4.14
N ASP A 300 -3.06 5.68 -3.14
CA ASP A 300 -4.09 4.67 -3.31
C ASP A 300 -5.42 5.35 -3.65
N ARG A 301 -5.86 5.21 -4.91
CA ARG A 301 -7.12 5.79 -5.39
C ARG A 301 -8.36 5.18 -4.75
N ASN A 302 -8.30 3.91 -4.35
CA ASN A 302 -9.47 3.21 -3.85
C ASN A 302 -9.78 3.60 -2.40
N LYS A 303 -8.74 3.77 -1.57
CA LYS A 303 -8.88 4.12 -0.16
C LYS A 303 -8.66 5.59 0.15
N GLU A 304 -8.20 6.35 -0.84
CA GLU A 304 -7.84 7.77 -0.72
C GLU A 304 -6.77 8.04 0.36
N THR A 305 -5.68 7.27 0.29
CA THR A 305 -4.57 7.33 1.26
C THR A 305 -3.23 7.39 0.56
N TRP A 306 -2.20 7.94 1.21
CA TRP A 306 -0.82 7.80 0.73
C TRP A 306 -0.43 6.33 0.74
N ALA A 307 0.07 5.85 -0.41
CA ALA A 307 0.46 4.45 -0.63
C ALA A 307 1.93 4.17 -0.32
N SER A 308 2.70 5.20 0.02
CA SER A 308 4.11 5.05 0.38
C SER A 308 4.33 4.64 1.83
N GLY A 309 5.54 4.19 2.12
CA GLY A 309 6.02 3.94 3.48
C GLY A 309 6.10 2.47 3.85
N SER A 310 6.62 2.21 5.05
CA SER A 310 6.80 0.86 5.57
C SER A 310 5.46 0.17 5.78
N PHE A 311 5.45 -1.15 5.62
CA PHE A 311 4.32 -2.02 5.97
C PHE A 311 4.67 -2.82 7.24
N PRO A 312 4.81 -2.16 8.42
CA PRO A 312 5.19 -2.85 9.64
C PRO A 312 4.07 -3.79 10.09
N GLY A 313 4.44 -4.98 10.55
CA GLY A 313 3.49 -5.94 11.12
C GLY A 313 2.57 -6.62 10.10
N VAL A 314 2.92 -6.62 8.80
CA VAL A 314 2.20 -7.43 7.79
C VAL A 314 2.21 -8.89 8.22
N SER A 315 1.02 -9.46 8.39
CA SER A 315 0.83 -10.83 8.84
C SER A 315 -0.54 -11.36 8.43
N PHE A 316 -0.60 -12.66 8.15
CA PHE A 316 -1.87 -13.37 7.95
C PHE A 316 -2.41 -14.03 9.22
N ALA A 317 -1.94 -13.64 10.40
CA ALA A 317 -2.45 -14.18 11.68
C ALA A 317 -3.98 -14.13 11.78
N LYS A 318 -4.62 -13.07 11.27
CA LYS A 318 -6.10 -12.97 11.28
C LYS A 318 -6.81 -14.08 10.49
N PHE A 319 -6.14 -14.73 9.55
CA PHE A 319 -6.66 -15.83 8.72
C PHE A 319 -6.19 -17.20 9.20
N GLY A 320 -5.32 -17.26 10.21
CA GLY A 320 -4.68 -18.49 10.68
C GLY A 320 -4.70 -18.65 12.20
N THR A 321 -5.46 -17.80 12.91
CA THR A 321 -5.64 -17.90 14.36
C THR A 321 -7.09 -18.15 14.69
N LEU A 322 -7.37 -19.34 15.21
CA LEU A 322 -8.67 -19.71 15.75
C LEU A 322 -9.02 -18.83 16.95
N LYS A 323 -10.28 -18.43 17.05
CA LYS A 323 -10.77 -17.53 18.10
C LYS A 323 -11.56 -18.29 19.16
N LEU A 324 -11.23 -18.05 20.42
CA LEU A 324 -12.01 -18.57 21.54
C LEU A 324 -13.32 -17.76 21.65
N PRO A 325 -14.47 -18.40 21.91
CA PRO A 325 -15.71 -17.68 22.18
C PRO A 325 -15.57 -16.58 23.25
N ALA A 326 -16.09 -15.40 22.91
CA ALA A 326 -16.13 -14.23 23.77
C ALA A 326 -16.87 -14.56 25.08
N ASN A 327 -16.31 -14.13 26.22
CA ASN A 327 -16.80 -14.41 27.59
C ASN A 327 -16.71 -15.88 28.02
N GLY A 328 -15.86 -16.69 27.37
CA GLY A 328 -15.58 -18.06 27.82
C GLY A 328 -14.55 -18.14 28.95
N LEU A 329 -14.54 -19.25 29.69
CA LEU A 329 -13.61 -19.53 30.80
C LEU A 329 -12.11 -19.48 30.42
N TYR A 330 -11.80 -19.55 29.12
CA TYR A 330 -10.44 -19.55 28.58
C TYR A 330 -10.03 -18.21 27.97
N GLN A 331 -10.86 -17.16 28.08
CA GLN A 331 -10.62 -15.89 27.40
C GLN A 331 -9.28 -15.24 27.82
N HIS A 332 -8.89 -15.36 29.09
CA HIS A 332 -7.60 -14.86 29.58
C HIS A 332 -6.39 -15.60 28.99
N LEU A 333 -6.60 -16.77 28.38
CA LEU A 333 -5.58 -17.58 27.70
C LEU A 333 -5.57 -17.38 26.18
N GLU A 334 -6.30 -16.39 25.63
CA GLU A 334 -6.33 -16.14 24.18
C GLU A 334 -4.94 -15.87 23.59
N TYR A 335 -4.01 -15.33 24.38
CA TYR A 335 -2.63 -15.11 23.95
C TYR A 335 -1.93 -16.40 23.48
N ALA A 336 -2.31 -17.57 24.03
CA ALA A 336 -1.77 -18.87 23.65
C ALA A 336 -2.30 -19.35 22.28
N MET A 337 -3.44 -18.82 21.82
CA MET A 337 -3.93 -19.04 20.45
C MET A 337 -3.13 -18.20 19.45
N GLU A 338 -2.80 -16.96 19.80
CA GLU A 338 -2.18 -16.00 18.88
C GLU A 338 -0.68 -16.24 18.71
N LYS A 339 0.02 -16.66 19.78
CA LYS A 339 1.48 -16.75 19.81
C LYS A 339 1.95 -18.00 20.55
N THR A 340 3.23 -18.31 20.33
CA THR A 340 3.95 -19.43 20.97
C THR A 340 5.15 -18.95 21.81
N THR A 341 5.23 -17.63 22.04
CA THR A 341 6.39 -16.97 22.66
C THR A 341 6.38 -17.01 24.19
N HIS A 342 5.25 -17.38 24.79
CA HIS A 342 5.13 -17.51 26.25
C HIS A 342 5.85 -18.77 26.74
N THR A 343 6.32 -18.72 27.98
CA THR A 343 7.00 -19.84 28.63
C THR A 343 6.07 -20.57 29.58
N SER A 344 6.35 -21.84 29.89
CA SER A 344 5.57 -22.56 30.89
C SER A 344 5.65 -21.90 32.27
N ASN A 345 6.78 -21.28 32.62
CA ASN A 345 6.93 -20.53 33.86
C ASN A 345 6.01 -19.30 33.92
N GLN A 346 5.80 -18.64 32.78
CA GLN A 346 4.84 -17.53 32.70
C GLN A 346 3.42 -18.03 32.96
N VAL A 347 3.01 -19.14 32.35
CA VAL A 347 1.69 -19.76 32.61
C VAL A 347 1.52 -20.12 34.10
N LEU A 348 2.59 -20.62 34.74
CA LEU A 348 2.56 -20.92 36.17
C LEU A 348 2.47 -19.66 37.04
N ALA A 349 3.07 -18.55 36.63
CA ALA A 349 2.97 -17.28 37.35
C ALA A 349 1.57 -16.66 37.21
N ASP A 350 0.93 -16.82 36.06
CA ASP A 350 -0.38 -16.26 35.72
C ASP A 350 -1.56 -17.07 36.34
N GLN A 351 -1.26 -18.08 37.16
CA GLN A 351 -2.25 -18.89 37.88
C GLN A 351 -3.23 -18.06 38.73
N TYR A 352 -2.78 -16.89 39.21
CA TYR A 352 -3.64 -15.97 39.96
C TYR A 352 -4.81 -15.44 39.11
N ASP A 353 -4.65 -15.36 37.80
CA ASP A 353 -5.67 -14.90 36.85
C ASP A 353 -6.63 -16.03 36.44
N CYS A 354 -6.45 -17.26 36.97
CA CYS A 354 -7.32 -18.39 36.68
C CYS A 354 -8.73 -18.18 37.27
N PRO A 355 -9.80 -18.26 36.46
CA PRO A 355 -11.18 -18.26 36.95
C PRO A 355 -11.42 -19.40 37.93
N ARG A 356 -12.33 -19.20 38.88
CA ARG A 356 -12.63 -20.18 39.94
C ARG A 356 -13.31 -21.44 39.39
N GLU A 357 -13.97 -21.31 38.25
CA GLU A 357 -14.68 -22.37 37.55
C GLU A 357 -13.73 -23.29 36.77
N LEU A 358 -12.49 -22.86 36.51
CA LEU A 358 -11.47 -23.63 35.81
C LEU A 358 -10.50 -24.23 36.83
N SER A 359 -10.19 -25.52 36.71
CA SER A 359 -9.19 -26.13 37.60
C SER A 359 -7.80 -25.57 37.28
N LEU A 360 -6.97 -25.43 38.31
CA LEU A 360 -5.60 -24.94 38.15
C LEU A 360 -4.78 -25.84 37.21
N HIS A 361 -4.99 -27.15 37.28
CA HIS A 361 -4.34 -28.12 36.40
C HIS A 361 -4.76 -27.96 34.94
N GLU A 362 -6.05 -27.74 34.67
CA GLU A 362 -6.57 -27.50 33.32
C GLU A 362 -6.07 -26.16 32.76
N HIS A 363 -6.02 -25.11 33.59
CA HIS A 363 -5.44 -23.83 33.22
C HIS A 363 -3.97 -23.96 32.78
N ILE A 364 -3.15 -24.64 33.59
CA ILE A 364 -1.74 -24.86 33.29
C ILE A 364 -1.60 -25.72 32.03
N ALA A 365 -2.34 -26.83 31.91
CA ALA A 365 -2.28 -27.70 30.74
C ALA A 365 -2.64 -26.95 29.45
N PHE A 366 -3.70 -26.14 29.48
CA PHE A 366 -4.12 -25.35 28.32
C PHE A 366 -3.08 -24.28 27.94
N GLY A 367 -2.66 -23.47 28.91
CA GLY A 367 -1.69 -22.40 28.66
C GLY A 367 -0.34 -22.93 28.21
N THR A 368 0.11 -24.07 28.75
CA THR A 368 1.40 -24.68 28.41
C THR A 368 1.42 -25.40 27.08
N LEU A 369 0.27 -25.79 26.51
CA LEU A 369 0.20 -26.57 25.27
C LEU A 369 1.01 -25.93 24.14
N ARG A 370 0.93 -24.60 24.04
CA ARG A 370 1.62 -23.81 23.00
C ARG A 370 2.80 -23.00 23.52
N SER A 371 3.28 -23.28 24.73
CA SER A 371 4.51 -22.68 25.26
C SER A 371 5.72 -23.25 24.54
N GLY A 372 6.40 -22.39 23.78
CA GLY A 372 7.55 -22.79 22.97
C GLY A 372 7.12 -23.39 21.64
N ALA A 373 7.47 -22.72 20.55
CA ALA A 373 6.98 -23.05 19.22
C ALA A 373 7.38 -24.45 18.72
N ARG A 374 8.57 -24.93 19.10
CA ARG A 374 9.09 -26.27 18.75
C ARG A 374 8.61 -27.38 19.69
N LEU A 375 7.96 -27.03 20.80
CA LEU A 375 7.54 -28.01 21.82
C LEU A 375 6.07 -28.43 21.66
N GLN A 376 5.36 -27.87 20.69
CA GLN A 376 3.91 -28.04 20.55
C GLN A 376 3.51 -29.51 20.45
N TRP A 377 4.18 -30.31 19.60
CA TRP A 377 3.87 -31.74 19.48
C TRP A 377 4.21 -32.54 20.73
N MET A 378 5.34 -32.25 21.38
CA MET A 378 5.68 -32.87 22.65
C MET A 378 4.65 -32.55 23.74
N ASN A 379 4.19 -31.30 23.80
CA ASN A 379 3.15 -30.88 24.73
C ASN A 379 1.79 -31.53 24.41
N ILE A 380 1.43 -31.71 23.14
CA ILE A 380 0.24 -32.46 22.73
C ILE A 380 0.32 -33.90 23.24
N VAL A 381 1.42 -34.61 22.97
CA VAL A 381 1.62 -35.99 23.42
C VAL A 381 1.55 -36.10 24.93
N ARG A 382 2.22 -35.19 25.65
CA ARG A 382 2.16 -35.11 27.12
C ARG A 382 0.72 -34.89 27.60
N GLY A 383 0.00 -33.95 27.01
CA GLY A 383 -1.38 -33.63 27.38
C GLY A 383 -2.36 -34.79 27.14
N LEU A 384 -2.18 -35.57 26.07
CA LEU A 384 -2.96 -36.78 25.80
C LEU A 384 -2.76 -37.88 26.87
N GLU A 385 -1.55 -37.95 27.45
CA GLU A 385 -1.22 -38.93 28.48
C GLU A 385 -1.70 -38.48 29.87
N GLU A 386 -1.52 -37.20 30.19
CA GLU A 386 -1.96 -36.56 31.44
C GLU A 386 -3.49 -36.54 31.62
N ASP A 387 -4.25 -36.51 30.51
CA ASP A 387 -5.72 -36.54 30.49
C ASP A 387 -6.36 -35.37 31.30
N LEU A 388 -5.66 -34.23 31.33
CA LEU A 388 -6.09 -33.01 32.05
C LEU A 388 -7.00 -32.10 31.21
N LEU A 389 -7.04 -32.29 29.89
CA LEU A 389 -7.83 -31.49 28.96
C LEU A 389 -8.93 -32.34 28.32
N THR A 390 -10.18 -31.99 28.57
CA THR A 390 -11.32 -32.75 28.04
C THR A 390 -11.60 -32.38 26.59
N PHE A 391 -11.44 -33.34 25.66
CA PHE A 391 -11.68 -33.14 24.23
C PHE A 391 -13.16 -32.94 23.84
N THR A 392 -14.09 -33.10 24.78
CA THR A 392 -15.49 -32.68 24.59
C THR A 392 -15.67 -31.16 24.63
N SER A 393 -14.67 -30.43 25.15
CA SER A 393 -14.64 -28.98 25.14
C SER A 393 -14.14 -28.46 23.80
N ASP A 394 -14.98 -27.71 23.10
CA ASP A 394 -14.61 -27.03 21.85
C ASP A 394 -13.33 -26.20 22.01
N LYS A 395 -13.09 -25.62 23.19
CA LYS A 395 -11.90 -24.81 23.50
C LYS A 395 -10.62 -25.63 23.43
N VAL A 396 -10.66 -26.83 24.01
CA VAL A 396 -9.55 -27.78 23.99
C VAL A 396 -9.30 -28.24 22.56
N TRP A 397 -10.36 -28.52 21.79
CA TRP A 397 -10.23 -28.85 20.37
C TRP A 397 -9.57 -27.72 19.58
N LEU A 398 -9.97 -26.46 19.80
CA LEU A 398 -9.42 -25.29 19.11
C LEU A 398 -7.91 -25.13 19.36
N ILE A 399 -7.42 -25.19 20.60
CA ILE A 399 -5.99 -25.02 20.89
C ILE A 399 -5.15 -26.17 20.32
N HIS A 400 -5.64 -27.41 20.35
CA HIS A 400 -4.97 -28.56 19.74
C HIS A 400 -4.91 -28.41 18.21
N THR A 401 -6.01 -27.97 17.60
CA THR A 401 -6.09 -27.71 16.15
C THR A 401 -5.13 -26.60 15.76
N GLN A 402 -5.11 -25.49 16.51
CA GLN A 402 -4.17 -24.39 16.31
C GLN A 402 -2.72 -24.87 16.39
N ALA A 403 -2.38 -25.68 17.41
CA ALA A 403 -1.04 -26.19 17.61
C ALA A 403 -0.61 -27.19 16.50
N ALA A 404 -1.53 -28.04 16.07
CA ALA A 404 -1.24 -29.09 15.09
C ALA A 404 -1.21 -28.59 13.64
N TRP A 405 -2.01 -27.57 13.29
CA TRP A 405 -2.20 -27.14 11.89
C TRP A 405 -1.46 -25.85 11.53
N GLN A 406 -1.06 -25.03 12.51
CA GLN A 406 -0.31 -23.81 12.22
C GLN A 406 1.09 -24.14 11.71
N ILE A 407 1.37 -23.81 10.46
CA ILE A 407 2.55 -24.33 9.74
C ILE A 407 3.90 -23.84 10.26
N GLY A 408 3.94 -22.64 10.85
CA GLY A 408 5.16 -22.04 11.37
C GLY A 408 6.22 -21.72 10.30
N PRO A 409 7.43 -21.33 10.75
CA PRO A 409 8.52 -20.95 9.87
C PRO A 409 9.04 -22.14 9.08
N LEU A 410 9.38 -21.86 7.83
CA LEU A 410 10.13 -22.78 6.96
C LEU A 410 11.63 -22.58 7.25
N SER A 411 12.40 -23.64 7.44
CA SER A 411 13.86 -23.55 7.53
C SER A 411 14.51 -23.43 6.15
N ASP A 412 15.82 -23.19 6.09
CA ASP A 412 16.56 -23.06 4.83
C ASP A 412 16.66 -24.39 4.07
N ASP A 413 16.65 -25.52 4.78
CA ASP A 413 16.61 -26.87 4.21
C ASP A 413 15.22 -27.29 3.71
N GLY A 414 14.20 -26.44 3.92
CA GLY A 414 12.81 -26.71 3.53
C GLY A 414 12.00 -27.48 4.57
N SER A 415 12.55 -27.79 5.74
CA SER A 415 11.80 -28.38 6.86
C SER A 415 10.92 -27.33 7.57
N ARG A 416 9.90 -27.80 8.30
CA ARG A 416 9.00 -26.94 9.09
C ARG A 416 9.40 -27.04 10.56
N GLU A 417 10.00 -25.99 11.12
CA GLU A 417 10.63 -26.05 12.45
C GLU A 417 9.67 -26.47 13.57
N TRP A 418 8.40 -26.11 13.47
CA TRP A 418 7.39 -26.43 14.49
C TRP A 418 6.90 -27.88 14.41
N HIS A 419 7.22 -28.58 13.31
CA HIS A 419 6.76 -29.93 13.01
C HIS A 419 7.93 -30.91 12.82
N GLU A 420 9.16 -30.50 13.15
CA GLU A 420 10.38 -31.30 12.95
C GLU A 420 10.28 -32.68 13.63
N ASP A 421 9.71 -32.74 14.84
CA ASP A 421 9.51 -33.97 15.61
C ASP A 421 8.69 -35.02 14.83
N LEU A 422 7.73 -34.59 14.00
CA LEU A 422 6.92 -35.51 13.19
C LEU A 422 7.73 -36.23 12.09
N GLY A 423 8.89 -35.70 11.73
CA GLY A 423 9.82 -36.35 10.82
C GLY A 423 10.54 -37.56 11.45
N GLN A 424 10.51 -37.69 12.78
CA GLN A 424 11.10 -38.82 13.50
C GLN A 424 10.10 -39.97 13.59
N LEU A 425 10.47 -41.14 13.07
CA LEU A 425 9.59 -42.31 13.00
C LEU A 425 9.10 -42.75 14.38
N GLU A 426 10.00 -42.79 15.37
CA GLU A 426 9.70 -43.19 16.74
C GLU A 426 8.69 -42.24 17.38
N PHE A 427 8.85 -40.94 17.17
CA PHE A 427 7.93 -39.93 17.69
C PHE A 427 6.58 -39.97 16.98
N GLY A 428 6.55 -40.14 15.66
CA GLY A 428 5.31 -40.32 14.90
C GLY A 428 4.50 -41.54 15.38
N GLN A 429 5.17 -42.67 15.64
CA GLN A 429 4.54 -43.86 16.22
C GLN A 429 4.00 -43.59 17.63
N LEU A 430 4.75 -42.86 18.46
CA LEU A 430 4.30 -42.45 19.79
C LEU A 430 3.00 -41.64 19.70
N VAL A 431 2.95 -40.62 18.84
CA VAL A 431 1.74 -39.79 18.63
C VAL A 431 0.54 -40.66 18.24
N VAL A 432 0.68 -41.53 17.24
CA VAL A 432 -0.40 -42.42 16.80
C VAL A 432 -0.86 -43.33 17.94
N SER A 433 0.08 -43.91 18.69
CA SER A 433 -0.25 -44.81 19.81
C SER A 433 -1.03 -44.10 20.92
N GLN A 434 -0.68 -42.85 21.25
CA GLN A 434 -1.39 -42.08 22.27
C GLN A 434 -2.78 -41.66 21.80
N CYS A 435 -2.92 -41.24 20.53
CA CYS A 435 -4.23 -40.97 19.94
C CYS A 435 -5.13 -42.21 19.95
N GLN A 436 -4.61 -43.39 19.61
CA GLN A 436 -5.36 -44.65 19.66
C GLN A 436 -5.79 -45.03 21.08
N ARG A 437 -4.91 -44.85 22.08
CA ARG A 437 -5.25 -45.07 23.49
C ARG A 437 -6.35 -44.14 23.95
N MET A 438 -6.26 -42.85 23.60
CA MET A 438 -7.30 -41.88 23.93
C MET A 438 -8.66 -42.23 23.31
N LEU A 439 -8.67 -42.59 22.02
CA LEU A 439 -9.90 -43.07 21.36
C LEU A 439 -10.46 -44.33 22.03
N GLY A 440 -9.58 -45.22 22.50
CA GLY A 440 -9.95 -46.40 23.29
C GLY A 440 -10.65 -46.02 24.60
N ARG A 441 -10.11 -45.05 25.35
CA ARG A 441 -10.73 -44.53 26.59
C ARG A 441 -12.10 -43.91 26.32
N ILE A 442 -12.22 -43.10 25.27
CA ILE A 442 -13.49 -42.45 24.90
C ILE A 442 -14.55 -43.49 24.50
N LYS A 443 -14.19 -44.57 23.80
CA LYS A 443 -15.13 -45.64 23.43
C LYS A 443 -15.57 -46.52 24.61
N ALA A 444 -14.78 -46.58 25.67
CA ALA A 444 -15.05 -47.39 26.85
C ALA A 444 -15.95 -46.66 27.88
N ASN A 445 -16.00 -45.32 27.80
CA ASN A 445 -16.94 -44.46 28.51
C ASN A 445 -18.24 -44.30 27.70
#